data_AF-A0A961CHR1-F1
#
_entry.id   AF-A0A961CHR1-F1
#
_cell.length_a   1.000
_cell.length_b   1.000
_cell.length_c   1.000
_cell.angle_alpha   90.00
_cell.angle_beta   90.00
_cell.angle_gamma   90.00
#
_symmetry.space_group_name_H-M   'P 1'
#
loop_
_entity.id
_entity.type
_entity.pdbx_description
1 polymer ?
#
loop_
_entity_poly.entity_id
_entity_poly.type
_entity_poly.pdbx_seq_one_letter_code
_entity_poly.pdbx_strand_id
1 'polypeptide(L)'
;MNDGATLDEVLGTVRLDPELADRPWLAPIYDEPEFVVRNTWRLYGGWYDGNPANLKPARTSALALEVARLAGGTDALVDRARDLVAAGELALGCHLVELAVAAAPDDAAAHEARAAIYGERRTRETSLMAKGIFGDASRTSAARAAELRDDDRPTPDHQERRP
;
A
#
# COMPACT_ATOMS: atom_id res chain seq x y z
N MET A 1 23.87 -9.17 0.66
CA MET A 1 23.83 -10.20 -0.39
C MET A 1 24.88 -11.27 -0.15
N ASN A 2 26.18 -10.97 -0.31
CA ASN A 2 27.24 -11.98 -0.13
C ASN A 2 27.26 -12.59 1.28
N ASP A 3 26.86 -11.82 2.30
CA ASP A 3 26.80 -12.29 3.69
C ASP A 3 25.51 -13.07 4.02
N GLY A 4 24.71 -13.44 3.01
CA GLY A 4 23.47 -14.21 3.19
C GLY A 4 22.24 -13.40 3.63
N ALA A 5 22.37 -12.08 3.81
CA ALA A 5 21.24 -11.20 4.13
C ALA A 5 20.13 -11.22 3.05
N THR A 6 18.88 -11.26 3.51
CA THR A 6 17.65 -11.15 2.72
C THR A 6 17.46 -9.74 2.15
N LEU A 7 16.56 -9.58 1.17
CA LEU A 7 16.26 -8.25 0.61
C LEU A 7 15.70 -7.31 1.67
N ASP A 8 14.85 -7.80 2.56
CA ASP A 8 14.25 -7.03 3.65
C ASP A 8 15.33 -6.45 4.58
N GLU A 9 16.27 -7.29 5.04
CA GLU A 9 17.39 -6.86 5.88
C GLU A 9 18.29 -5.84 5.15
N VAL A 10 18.54 -6.03 3.85
CA VAL A 10 19.34 -5.09 3.05
C VAL A 10 18.63 -3.73 2.95
N LEU A 11 17.32 -3.69 2.70
CA LEU A 11 16.56 -2.43 2.66
C LEU A 11 16.51 -1.76 4.05
N GLY A 12 16.39 -2.56 5.10
CA GLY A 12 16.40 -2.10 6.48
C GLY A 12 17.72 -1.46 6.92
N THR A 13 18.85 -1.86 6.31
CA THR A 13 20.20 -1.48 6.77
C THR A 13 20.95 -0.52 5.85
N VAL A 14 20.77 -0.60 4.54
CA VAL A 14 21.53 0.21 3.59
C VAL A 14 21.08 1.67 3.66
N ARG A 15 22.01 2.58 3.90
CA ARG A 15 21.80 4.03 3.91
C ARG A 15 22.83 4.70 3.00
N LEU A 16 22.42 5.78 2.35
CA LEU A 16 23.34 6.63 1.61
C LEU A 16 24.27 7.34 2.61
N ASP A 17 25.54 7.47 2.25
CA ASP A 17 26.49 8.30 3.00
C ASP A 17 25.95 9.74 3.11
N PRO A 18 25.86 10.33 4.31
CA PRO A 18 25.39 11.70 4.50
C PRO A 18 26.11 12.73 3.61
N GLU A 19 27.43 12.58 3.41
CA GLU A 19 28.21 13.51 2.57
C GLU A 19 27.82 13.44 1.09
N LEU A 20 27.26 12.31 0.64
CA LEU A 20 26.71 12.16 -0.70
C LEU A 20 25.27 12.66 -0.76
N ALA A 21 24.48 12.40 0.28
CA ALA A 21 23.08 12.82 0.38
C ALA A 21 22.92 14.35 0.36
N ASP A 22 23.87 15.07 0.96
CA ASP A 22 23.85 16.54 1.02
C ASP A 22 24.24 17.22 -0.30
N ARG A 23 24.70 16.47 -1.31
CA ARG A 23 25.06 17.02 -2.61
C ARG A 23 23.81 17.29 -3.44
N PRO A 24 23.54 18.54 -3.89
CA PRO A 24 22.30 18.86 -4.59
C PRO A 24 22.02 18.02 -5.85
N TRP A 25 23.07 17.58 -6.55
CA TRP A 25 22.96 16.75 -7.76
C TRP A 25 22.79 15.25 -7.50
N LEU A 26 22.87 14.81 -6.23
CA LEU A 26 22.56 13.44 -5.79
C LEU A 26 21.27 13.38 -4.95
N ALA A 27 20.58 14.50 -4.78
CA ALA A 27 19.35 14.55 -4.01
C ALA A 27 18.27 13.63 -4.63
N PRO A 28 17.52 12.85 -3.81
CA PRO A 28 16.51 11.90 -4.28
C PRO A 28 15.20 12.60 -4.68
N ILE A 29 15.27 13.41 -5.74
CA ILE A 29 14.14 14.23 -6.20
C ILE A 29 13.19 13.40 -7.08
N TYR A 30 13.73 12.67 -8.05
CA TYR A 30 12.92 11.84 -8.95
C TYR A 30 12.73 10.44 -8.38
N ASP A 31 13.84 9.80 -8.01
CA ASP A 31 13.94 8.42 -7.52
C ASP A 31 14.46 8.40 -6.07
N GLU A 32 14.52 7.22 -5.45
CA GLU A 32 14.96 7.03 -4.07
C GLU A 32 16.05 5.95 -3.94
N PRO A 33 16.97 6.08 -2.96
CA PRO A 33 18.04 5.10 -2.75
C PRO A 33 17.52 3.67 -2.60
N GLU A 34 16.37 3.48 -1.95
CA GLU A 34 15.81 2.14 -1.79
C GLU A 34 15.40 1.49 -3.11
N PHE A 35 14.97 2.26 -4.12
CA PHE A 35 14.58 1.71 -5.42
C PHE A 35 15.82 1.28 -6.19
N VAL A 36 16.92 2.03 -6.06
CA VAL A 36 18.23 1.64 -6.60
C VAL A 36 18.72 0.34 -5.95
N VAL A 37 18.61 0.22 -4.62
CA VAL A 37 18.96 -1.03 -3.91
C VAL A 37 18.14 -2.21 -4.42
N ARG A 38 16.83 -2.04 -4.62
CA ARG A 38 15.96 -3.08 -5.22
C ARG A 38 16.40 -3.44 -6.64
N ASN A 39 16.83 -2.49 -7.45
CA ASN A 39 17.35 -2.74 -8.80
C ASN A 39 18.68 -3.51 -8.78
N THR A 40 19.59 -3.17 -7.86
CA THR A 40 20.84 -3.92 -7.66
C THR A 40 20.55 -5.35 -7.20
N TRP A 41 19.62 -5.54 -6.26
CA TRP A 41 19.17 -6.88 -5.89
C TRP A 41 18.61 -7.63 -7.09
N ARG A 42 17.73 -7.01 -7.88
CA ARG A 42 17.14 -7.62 -9.07
C ARG A 42 18.20 -8.04 -10.09
N LEU A 43 19.24 -7.24 -10.27
CA LEU A 43 20.33 -7.50 -11.20
C LEU A 43 21.16 -8.74 -10.79
N TYR A 44 21.50 -8.87 -9.50
CA TYR A 44 22.42 -9.91 -9.03
C TYR A 44 21.74 -11.11 -8.36
N GLY A 45 20.73 -10.87 -7.53
CA GLY A 45 19.96 -11.88 -6.80
C GLY A 45 18.68 -12.35 -7.52
N GLY A 46 18.29 -11.68 -8.61
CA GLY A 46 17.09 -12.00 -9.36
C GLY A 46 15.80 -11.54 -8.65
N TRP A 47 14.70 -12.27 -8.86
CA TRP A 47 13.38 -11.83 -8.42
C TRP A 47 12.99 -12.27 -7.00
N TYR A 48 13.65 -13.30 -6.47
CA TYR A 48 13.38 -13.87 -5.16
C TYR A 48 13.98 -13.00 -4.07
N ASP A 49 13.22 -12.74 -2.99
CA ASP A 49 13.57 -11.81 -1.92
C ASP A 49 14.22 -12.46 -0.69
N GLY A 50 14.29 -13.80 -0.68
CA GLY A 50 14.81 -14.59 0.44
C GLY A 50 13.73 -15.22 1.32
N ASN A 51 12.46 -14.81 1.19
CA ASN A 51 11.35 -15.38 1.96
C ASN A 51 10.71 -16.57 1.20
N PRO A 52 10.78 -17.81 1.72
CA PRO A 52 10.23 -18.98 1.02
C PRO A 52 8.73 -18.90 0.73
N ALA A 53 7.96 -18.16 1.55
CA ALA A 53 6.53 -17.95 1.32
C ALA A 53 6.25 -17.19 0.01
N ASN A 54 7.21 -16.39 -0.46
CA ASN A 54 7.10 -15.57 -1.67
C ASN A 54 7.60 -16.30 -2.93
N LEU A 55 8.13 -17.52 -2.82
CA LEU A 55 8.61 -18.30 -3.98
C LEU A 55 7.44 -18.80 -4.85
N LYS A 56 6.36 -19.25 -4.21
CA LYS A 56 5.12 -19.69 -4.86
C LYS A 56 3.93 -19.26 -3.99
N PRO A 57 3.66 -17.96 -3.90
CA PRO A 57 2.73 -17.43 -2.92
C PRO A 57 1.30 -17.87 -3.25
N ALA A 58 0.46 -17.90 -2.21
CA ALA A 58 -0.98 -17.97 -2.39
C ALA A 58 -1.49 -16.72 -3.15
N ARG A 59 -2.72 -16.80 -3.67
CA ARG A 59 -3.38 -15.60 -4.22
C ARG A 59 -3.54 -14.57 -3.10
N THR A 60 -3.25 -13.30 -3.39
CA THR A 60 -3.33 -12.20 -2.42
C THR A 60 -4.67 -12.15 -1.71
N SER A 61 -5.79 -12.28 -2.44
CA SER A 61 -7.13 -12.27 -1.84
C SER A 61 -7.38 -13.42 -0.87
N ALA A 62 -6.82 -14.61 -1.13
CA ALA A 62 -6.97 -15.77 -0.24
C ALA A 62 -6.19 -15.56 1.07
N LEU A 63 -4.96 -15.04 0.98
CA LEU A 63 -4.18 -14.70 2.18
C LEU A 63 -4.83 -13.56 2.96
N ALA A 64 -5.28 -12.51 2.27
CA ALA A 64 -5.92 -11.36 2.87
C ALA A 64 -7.20 -11.73 3.64
N LEU A 65 -8.06 -12.57 3.05
CA LEU A 65 -9.27 -13.05 3.70
C LEU A 65 -8.95 -13.84 4.97
N GLU A 66 -7.93 -14.70 4.93
CA GLU A 66 -7.51 -15.48 6.10
C GLU A 66 -6.95 -14.58 7.21
N VAL A 67 -6.15 -13.58 6.85
CA VAL A 67 -5.64 -12.60 7.83
C VAL A 67 -6.77 -11.76 8.42
N ALA A 68 -7.73 -11.30 7.61
CA ALA A 68 -8.91 -10.59 8.09
C ALA A 68 -9.71 -11.46 9.07
N ARG A 69 -9.93 -12.73 8.75
CA ARG A 69 -10.61 -13.70 9.63
C ARG A 69 -9.89 -13.85 10.98
N LEU A 70 -8.57 -13.90 10.98
CA LEU A 70 -7.75 -13.95 12.21
C LEU A 70 -7.82 -12.64 13.01
N ALA A 71 -7.92 -11.50 12.34
CA ALA A 71 -7.99 -10.18 12.97
C ALA A 71 -9.38 -9.82 13.51
N GLY A 72 -10.43 -10.59 13.17
CA GLY A 72 -11.82 -10.31 13.58
C GLY A 72 -12.68 -9.64 12.49
N GLY A 73 -12.21 -9.61 11.25
CA GLY A 73 -12.92 -9.05 10.09
C GLY A 73 -12.10 -8.01 9.34
N THR A 74 -12.62 -7.58 8.18
CA THR A 74 -12.01 -6.50 7.38
C THR A 74 -11.98 -5.18 8.15
N ASP A 75 -13.05 -4.85 8.88
CA ASP A 75 -13.14 -3.64 9.70
C ASP A 75 -12.01 -3.55 10.73
N ALA A 76 -11.65 -4.68 11.36
CA ALA A 76 -10.57 -4.72 12.33
C ALA A 76 -9.20 -4.39 11.70
N LEU A 77 -8.96 -4.80 10.45
CA LEU A 77 -7.76 -4.42 9.70
C LEU A 77 -7.78 -2.92 9.36
N VAL A 78 -8.93 -2.40 8.94
CA VAL A 78 -9.10 -0.98 8.60
C VAL A 78 -8.86 -0.09 9.83
N ASP A 79 -9.48 -0.41 10.96
CA ASP A 79 -9.33 0.36 12.19
C ASP A 79 -7.89 0.32 12.69
N ARG A 80 -7.26 -0.87 12.68
CA ARG A 80 -5.85 -0.99 13.06
C ARG A 80 -4.93 -0.23 12.11
N ALA A 81 -5.24 -0.21 10.81
CA ALA A 81 -4.48 0.58 9.84
C ALA A 81 -4.55 2.08 10.15
N ARG A 82 -5.74 2.59 10.49
CA ARG A 82 -5.94 4.00 10.89
C ARG A 82 -5.16 4.34 12.16
N ASP A 83 -5.19 3.47 13.18
CA ASP A 83 -4.44 3.66 14.42
C ASP A 83 -2.93 3.75 14.18
N LEU A 84 -2.40 2.87 13.33
CA LEU A 84 -0.98 2.86 12.98
C LEU A 84 -0.58 4.13 12.23
N VAL A 85 -1.39 4.58 11.27
CA VAL A 85 -1.16 5.85 10.57
C VAL A 85 -1.19 7.03 11.54
N ALA A 86 -2.15 7.06 12.47
CA ALA A 86 -2.22 8.09 13.52
C ALA A 86 -0.99 8.07 14.45
N ALA A 87 -0.40 6.89 14.67
CA ALA A 87 0.84 6.72 15.43
C ALA A 87 2.11 7.02 14.61
N GLY A 88 2.00 7.33 13.31
CA GLY A 88 3.13 7.58 12.42
C GLY A 88 3.72 6.34 11.74
N GLU A 89 3.17 5.16 12.02
CA GLU A 89 3.57 3.86 11.45
C GLU A 89 2.96 3.64 10.06
N LEU A 90 3.25 4.56 9.14
CA LEU A 90 2.57 4.66 7.84
C LEU A 90 2.75 3.42 6.96
N ALA A 91 3.97 2.86 6.90
CA ALA A 91 4.23 1.69 6.05
C ALA A 91 3.40 0.48 6.50
N LEU A 92 3.30 0.26 7.81
CA LEU A 92 2.50 -0.83 8.35
C LEU A 92 1.00 -0.58 8.18
N GLY A 93 0.55 0.67 8.35
CA GLY A 93 -0.81 1.08 8.03
C GLY A 93 -1.19 0.79 6.57
N CYS A 94 -0.29 1.09 5.62
CA CYS A 94 -0.47 0.73 4.21
C CYS A 94 -0.61 -0.78 4.00
N HIS A 95 0.22 -1.60 4.66
CA HIS A 95 0.10 -3.06 4.54
C HIS A 95 -1.26 -3.58 5.02
N LEU A 96 -1.75 -3.09 6.17
CA LEU A 96 -3.03 -3.56 6.69
C LEU A 96 -4.22 -3.12 5.84
N VAL A 97 -4.19 -1.90 5.28
CA VAL A 97 -5.28 -1.43 4.43
C VAL A 97 -5.29 -2.09 3.05
N GLU A 98 -4.13 -2.49 2.53
CA GLU A 98 -4.04 -3.34 1.33
C GLU A 98 -4.65 -4.72 1.58
N LEU A 99 -4.38 -5.33 2.73
CA LEU A 99 -5.03 -6.59 3.11
C LEU A 99 -6.54 -6.42 3.26
N ALA A 100 -7.01 -5.31 3.84
CA ALA A 100 -8.44 -5.05 3.96
C ALA A 100 -9.14 -5.00 2.60
N VAL A 101 -8.63 -4.19 1.66
CA VAL A 101 -9.21 -4.07 0.31
C VAL A 101 -9.06 -5.36 -0.50
N ALA A 102 -7.97 -6.12 -0.33
CA ALA A 102 -7.81 -7.41 -0.99
C ALA A 102 -8.77 -8.49 -0.44
N ALA A 103 -9.17 -8.39 0.84
CA ALA A 103 -10.14 -9.28 1.47
C ALA A 103 -11.58 -8.93 1.10
N ALA A 104 -11.91 -7.65 0.96
CA ALA A 104 -13.23 -7.14 0.61
C ALA A 104 -13.14 -6.06 -0.49
N PRO A 105 -12.98 -6.46 -1.77
CA PRO A 105 -12.77 -5.54 -2.89
C PRO A 105 -13.99 -4.67 -3.24
N ASP A 106 -15.17 -5.02 -2.71
CA ASP A 106 -16.42 -4.27 -2.92
C ASP A 106 -16.85 -3.54 -1.64
N ASP A 107 -15.94 -3.36 -0.67
CA ASP A 107 -16.18 -2.58 0.53
C ASP A 107 -15.75 -1.12 0.34
N ALA A 108 -16.75 -0.23 0.25
CA ALA A 108 -16.53 1.21 0.08
C ALA A 108 -15.73 1.82 1.24
N ALA A 109 -15.97 1.39 2.49
CA ALA A 109 -15.30 1.93 3.66
C ALA A 109 -13.82 1.51 3.72
N ALA A 110 -13.50 0.29 3.32
CA ALA A 110 -12.11 -0.16 3.16
C ALA A 110 -11.39 0.65 2.07
N HIS A 111 -12.06 0.92 0.95
CA HIS A 111 -11.52 1.75 -0.12
C HIS A 111 -11.31 3.22 0.28
N GLU A 112 -12.18 3.79 1.11
CA GLU A 112 -12.00 5.13 1.69
C GLU A 112 -10.82 5.20 2.64
N ALA A 113 -10.68 4.19 3.51
CA ALA A 113 -9.54 4.09 4.40
C ALA A 113 -8.24 4.02 3.59
N ARG A 114 -8.21 3.18 2.55
CA ARG A 114 -7.05 3.06 1.64
C ARG A 114 -6.75 4.40 0.96
N ALA A 115 -7.78 5.11 0.49
CA ALA A 115 -7.63 6.42 -0.12
C ALA A 115 -6.98 7.43 0.83
N ALA A 116 -7.48 7.51 2.07
CA ALA A 116 -6.98 8.43 3.08
C ALA A 116 -5.55 8.09 3.53
N ILE A 117 -5.27 6.81 3.77
CA ILE A 117 -3.96 6.33 4.24
C ILE A 117 -2.87 6.60 3.19
N TYR A 118 -3.12 6.28 1.92
CA TYR A 118 -2.15 6.62 0.86
C TYR A 118 -2.05 8.12 0.59
N GLY A 119 -3.13 8.86 0.84
CA GLY A 119 -3.11 10.32 0.85
C GLY A 119 -2.11 10.87 1.87
N GLU A 120 -2.13 10.38 3.11
CA GLU A 120 -1.17 10.75 4.16
C GLU A 120 0.23 10.21 3.85
N ARG A 121 0.37 8.95 3.42
CA ARG A 121 1.68 8.38 3.05
C ARG A 121 2.39 9.27 2.03
N ARG A 122 1.66 9.74 1.02
CA ARG A 122 2.18 10.65 0.00
C ARG A 122 2.73 11.96 0.56
N THR A 123 2.17 12.52 1.64
CA THR A 123 2.64 13.80 2.19
C THR A 123 4.02 13.68 2.85
N ARG A 124 4.39 12.46 3.27
CA ARG A 124 5.70 12.17 3.89
C ARG A 124 6.81 11.83 2.91
N GLU A 125 6.48 11.58 1.65
CA GLU A 125 7.50 11.24 0.67
C GLU A 125 8.21 12.47 0.10
N THR A 126 9.45 12.27 -0.32
CA THR A 126 10.23 13.32 -1.00
C THR A 126 10.23 13.13 -2.51
N SER A 127 10.40 11.89 -3.00
CA SER A 127 10.54 11.64 -4.43
C SER A 127 9.25 11.81 -5.21
N LEU A 128 9.40 12.22 -6.48
CA LEU A 128 8.28 12.30 -7.41
C LEU A 128 7.69 10.92 -7.71
N MET A 129 8.51 9.87 -7.79
CA MET A 129 8.05 8.50 -8.03
C MET A 129 7.14 8.01 -6.91
N ALA A 130 7.57 8.09 -5.65
CA ALA A 130 6.77 7.64 -4.51
C ALA A 130 5.48 8.47 -4.37
N LYS A 131 5.58 9.81 -4.52
CA LYS A 131 4.40 10.70 -4.53
C LYS A 131 3.39 10.37 -5.62
N GLY A 132 3.88 9.99 -6.80
CA GLY A 132 3.07 9.61 -7.94
C GLY A 132 2.30 8.33 -7.65
N ILE A 133 3.00 7.27 -7.24
CA ILE A 133 2.44 5.94 -6.97
C ILE A 133 1.42 5.98 -5.83
N PHE A 134 1.78 6.56 -4.67
CA PHE A 134 0.84 6.66 -3.55
C PHE A 134 -0.33 7.59 -3.86
N GLY A 135 -0.10 8.66 -4.62
CA GLY A 135 -1.18 9.53 -5.08
C GLY A 135 -2.16 8.81 -6.00
N ASP A 136 -1.66 7.91 -6.85
CA ASP A 136 -2.51 7.10 -7.72
C ASP A 136 -3.34 6.07 -6.94
N ALA A 137 -2.71 5.35 -6.01
CA ALA A 137 -3.40 4.45 -5.10
C ALA A 137 -4.52 5.17 -4.32
N SER A 138 -4.24 6.39 -3.85
CA SER A 138 -5.22 7.22 -3.14
C SER A 138 -6.43 7.57 -4.03
N ARG A 139 -6.19 8.09 -5.24
CA ARG A 139 -7.25 8.53 -6.16
C ARG A 139 -8.09 7.38 -6.70
N THR A 140 -7.46 6.29 -7.11
CA THR A 140 -8.15 5.11 -7.65
C THR A 140 -9.06 4.48 -6.59
N SER A 141 -8.61 4.43 -5.34
CA SER A 141 -9.42 3.93 -4.23
C SER A 141 -10.58 4.86 -3.88
N ALA A 142 -10.37 6.18 -3.93
CA ALA A 142 -11.46 7.15 -3.72
C ALA A 142 -12.54 7.05 -4.81
N ALA A 143 -12.13 6.88 -6.07
CA ALA A 143 -13.07 6.64 -7.18
C ALA A 143 -13.86 5.35 -6.98
N ARG A 144 -13.19 4.25 -6.61
CA ARG A 144 -13.85 2.96 -6.35
C ARG A 144 -14.85 3.04 -5.20
N ALA A 145 -14.51 3.73 -4.12
CA ALA A 145 -15.45 3.94 -3.01
C ALA A 145 -16.70 4.73 -3.44
N ALA A 146 -16.54 5.75 -4.29
CA ALA A 146 -17.66 6.52 -4.82
C ALA A 146 -18.58 5.67 -5.70
N GLU A 147 -18.02 4.84 -6.58
CA GLU A 147 -18.78 3.89 -7.41
C GLU A 147 -19.61 2.93 -6.55
N LEU A 148 -18.99 2.28 -5.55
CA LEU A 148 -19.66 1.32 -4.67
C LEU A 148 -20.82 1.95 -3.87
N ARG A 149 -20.66 3.20 -3.43
CA ARG A 149 -21.72 3.96 -2.74
C ARG A 149 -22.87 4.36 -3.66
N ASP A 150 -22.57 4.62 -4.93
CA ASP A 150 -23.60 4.93 -5.93
C ASP A 150 -24.40 3.67 -6.30
N ASP A 151 -23.75 2.50 -6.39
CA ASP A 151 -24.39 1.21 -6.64
C ASP A 151 -25.34 0.79 -5.49
N ASP A 152 -25.01 1.13 -4.24
CA ASP A 152 -25.85 0.90 -3.07
C ASP A 152 -27.03 1.88 -2.93
N ARG A 153 -27.11 2.92 -3.79
CA ARG A 153 -28.21 3.89 -3.72
C ARG A 153 -29.50 3.25 -4.24
N PRO A 154 -30.61 3.26 -3.46
CA PRO A 154 -31.87 2.67 -3.91
C PRO A 154 -32.36 3.36 -5.18
N THR A 155 -32.67 2.55 -6.22
CA THR A 155 -33.27 3.05 -7.46
C THR A 155 -34.54 3.82 -7.11
N PRO A 156 -34.72 5.07 -7.60
CA PRO A 156 -35.93 5.83 -7.33
C PRO A 156 -37.14 5.00 -7.74
N ASP A 157 -38.02 4.74 -6.79
CA ASP A 157 -39.28 4.06 -7.03
C ASP A 157 -40.01 4.85 -8.13
N HIS A 158 -40.21 4.23 -9.30
CA HIS A 158 -41.04 4.79 -10.34
C HIS A 158 -42.49 4.74 -9.85
N GLN A 159 -42.81 5.61 -8.88
CA GLN A 159 -44.18 5.80 -8.43
C GLN A 159 -45.00 6.25 -9.62
N GLU A 160 -45.90 5.33 -9.98
CA GLU A 160 -46.94 5.38 -10.97
C GLU A 160 -47.41 6.80 -11.27
N ARG A 161 -46.99 7.33 -12.42
CA ARG A 161 -47.80 8.32 -13.11
C ARG A 161 -49.06 7.61 -13.61
N ARG A 162 -50.14 7.71 -12.85
CA ARG A 162 -51.50 7.61 -13.38
C ARG A 162 -52.44 8.53 -12.61
N PRO A 163 -53.52 9.01 -13.26
CA PRO A 163 -53.83 9.05 -14.70
C PRO A 163 -53.60 10.42 -15.34
#